data_AF-A0A9X2M716-F1
#
_entry.id   AF-A0A9X2M716-F1
#
_cell.length_a   1.000
_cell.length_b   1.000
_cell.length_c   1.000
_cell.angle_alpha   90.00
_cell.angle_beta   90.00
_cell.angle_gamma   90.00
#
_symmetry.space_group_name_H-M   'P 1'
#
loop_
_entity.id
_entity.type
_entity.pdbx_description
1 polymer ?
#
loop_
_entity_poly.entity_id
_entity_poly.type
_entity_poly.pdbx_seq_one_letter_code
_entity_poly.pdbx_strand_id
1 'polypeptide(L)' 'MNNCTCTQCGTVGLSEGFIEDAGEHSRGYARWIEGAMDRGFFGGAKRLGRPRRQIVAFRCPKCGHLELFVTDEA' A
#
# COMPACT_ATOMS: atom_id res chain seq x y z
N MET A 1 1.08 -20.65 -1.40
CA MET A 1 2.46 -20.55 -1.91
C MET A 1 2.51 -19.33 -2.82
N ASN A 2 2.94 -18.18 -2.29
CA ASN A 2 2.92 -16.91 -3.02
C ASN A 2 4.11 -16.89 -3.97
N ASN A 3 3.94 -17.46 -5.16
CA ASN A 3 4.91 -17.38 -6.25
C ASN A 3 4.88 -16.00 -6.92
N CYS A 4 4.90 -14.93 -6.11
CA CYS A 4 5.10 -13.59 -6.62
C CYS A 4 6.48 -13.55 -7.29
N THR A 5 6.52 -12.97 -8.48
CA THR A 5 7.73 -12.82 -9.28
C THR A 5 8.03 -11.35 -9.42
N CYS A 6 9.26 -10.97 -9.11
CA CYS A 6 9.66 -9.58 -9.09
C CYS A 6 9.57 -9.01 -10.51
N THR A 7 8.71 -8.02 -10.69
CA THR A 7 8.47 -7.33 -11.96
C THR A 7 9.71 -6.61 -12.49
N GLN A 8 10.68 -6.31 -11.61
CA GLN A 8 11.93 -5.66 -12.00
C GLN A 8 13.04 -6.64 -12.43
N CYS A 9 13.28 -7.74 -11.70
CA CYS A 9 14.42 -8.64 -11.96
C CYS A 9 14.07 -10.12 -12.19
N GLY A 10 12.79 -10.49 -12.16
CA GLY A 10 12.32 -11.86 -12.37
C GLY A 10 12.56 -12.83 -11.21
N THR A 11 13.05 -12.37 -10.06
CA THR A 11 13.25 -13.25 -8.89
C THR A 11 11.91 -13.72 -8.33
N VAL A 12 11.76 -15.02 -8.12
CA VAL A 12 10.58 -15.63 -7.47
C VAL A 12 10.76 -15.63 -5.94
N GLY A 13 9.65 -15.50 -5.21
CA GLY A 13 9.64 -15.63 -3.75
C GLY A 13 9.92 -14.31 -3.05
N LEU A 14 9.07 -13.31 -3.32
CA LEU A 14 9.15 -12.02 -2.63
C LEU A 14 8.77 -12.19 -1.15
N SER A 15 9.41 -11.40 -0.29
CA SER A 15 9.13 -11.36 1.13
C SER A 15 7.97 -10.40 1.42
N GLU A 16 6.94 -10.87 2.11
CA GLU A 16 5.81 -10.05 2.53
C GLU A 16 6.21 -9.05 3.63
N GLY A 17 5.59 -7.88 3.60
CA GLY A 17 5.69 -6.83 4.61
C GLY A 17 4.56 -5.82 4.47
N PHE A 18 4.60 -4.77 5.29
CA PHE A 18 3.61 -3.68 5.25
C PHE A 18 4.30 -2.33 5.38
N ILE A 19 3.64 -1.27 4.89
CA ILE A 19 4.06 0.11 5.11
C ILE A 19 3.37 0.61 6.37
N GLU A 20 4.17 0.95 7.38
CA GLU A 20 3.68 1.58 8.59
C GLU A 20 3.21 3.01 8.30
N ASP A 21 2.00 3.34 8.75
CA ASP A 21 1.54 4.73 8.86
C ASP A 21 1.59 5.11 10.34
N ALA A 22 2.50 6.02 10.69
CA ALA A 22 2.73 6.49 12.06
C ALA A 22 1.98 7.80 12.38
N GLY A 23 1.02 8.21 11.53
CA GLY A 23 0.24 9.41 11.76
C GLY A 23 -0.67 9.32 12.99
N GLU A 24 -1.02 10.48 13.56
CA GLU A 24 -2.01 10.59 14.63
C GLU A 24 -3.36 9.98 14.16
N HIS A 25 -3.93 9.08 14.97
CA HIS A 25 -5.10 8.25 14.63
C HIS A 25 -4.92 7.26 13.45
N SER A 26 -3.68 6.91 13.12
CA SER A 26 -3.41 5.84 12.17
C SER A 26 -3.85 4.47 12.71
N ARG A 27 -4.09 3.53 11.79
CA ARG A 27 -4.33 2.11 12.10
C ARG A 27 -3.02 1.28 12.18
N GLY A 28 -1.86 1.92 12.03
CA GLY A 28 -0.56 1.25 11.96
C GLY A 28 -0.18 0.73 10.58
N TYR A 29 -1.02 0.96 9.56
CA TYR A 29 -0.74 0.58 8.17
C TYR A 29 -1.26 1.62 7.16
N ALA A 30 -0.54 1.75 6.05
CA ALA A 30 -0.94 2.61 4.95
C ALA A 30 -2.17 2.10 4.20
N ARG A 31 -2.99 3.02 3.70
CA ARG A 31 -4.22 2.73 2.94
C ARG A 31 -4.23 3.48 1.63
N TRP A 32 -4.71 2.82 0.59
CA TRP A 32 -4.97 3.42 -0.71
C TRP A 32 -6.39 3.98 -0.78
N ILE A 33 -6.54 5.14 -1.42
CA ILE A 33 -7.82 5.80 -1.66
C ILE A 33 -7.90 6.12 -3.14
N GLU A 34 -9.00 5.73 -3.76
CA GLU A 34 -9.21 5.94 -5.19
C GLU A 34 -9.40 7.42 -5.57
N GLY A 35 -8.91 7.77 -6.76
CA GLY A 35 -9.05 9.09 -7.36
C GLY A 35 -8.01 10.11 -6.89
N ALA A 36 -8.01 11.27 -7.55
CA ALA A 36 -7.10 12.36 -7.23
C ALA A 36 -7.30 12.87 -5.80
N MET A 37 -6.21 13.30 -5.16
CA MET A 37 -6.26 13.96 -3.86
C MET A 37 -7.00 15.29 -3.98
N ASP A 38 -8.19 15.37 -3.40
CA ASP A 38 -8.94 16.61 -3.24
C ASP A 38 -8.68 17.14 -1.83
N ARG A 39 -8.19 18.37 -1.68
CA ARG A 39 -7.99 18.99 -0.37
C ARG A 39 -9.25 19.75 0.01
N GLY A 40 -9.82 19.42 1.17
CA GLY A 40 -10.92 20.16 1.75
C GLY A 40 -10.49 21.56 2.19
N PHE A 41 -11.48 22.39 2.52
CA PHE A 41 -11.28 23.79 2.94
C PHE A 41 -10.35 23.93 4.17
N PHE A 42 -10.27 22.88 5.00
CA PHE A 42 -9.38 22.79 6.17
C PHE A 42 -8.03 22.10 5.88
N GLY A 43 -7.62 21.96 4.61
CA GLY A 43 -6.31 21.41 4.21
C GLY A 43 -6.17 19.89 4.28
N GLY A 44 -7.08 19.18 4.95
CA GLY A 44 -7.14 17.72 4.96
C GLY A 44 -7.66 17.14 3.63
N ALA A 45 -7.18 15.96 3.24
CA ALA A 45 -7.73 15.27 2.06
C ALA A 45 -9.22 14.93 2.28
N LYS A 46 -10.08 15.24 1.30
CA LYS A 46 -11.47 14.81 1.28
C LYS A 46 -11.50 13.29 1.09
N ARG A 47 -11.93 12.61 2.16
CA ARG A 47 -11.97 11.14 2.24
C ARG A 47 -13.40 10.60 2.30
N LEU A 48 -14.40 11.48 2.41
CA LEU A 48 -15.80 11.09 2.60
C LEU A 48 -16.33 10.38 1.34
N GLY A 49 -16.94 9.21 1.52
CA GLY A 49 -17.52 8.41 0.43
C GLY A 49 -16.53 7.63 -0.42
N ARG A 50 -15.23 7.63 -0.10
CA ARG A 50 -14.21 6.87 -0.85
C ARG A 50 -13.77 5.62 -0.09
N PRO A 51 -13.83 4.42 -0.70
CA PRO A 51 -13.31 3.20 -0.11
C PRO A 51 -11.83 3.36 0.26
N ARG A 52 -11.45 2.86 1.44
CA ARG A 52 -10.07 2.84 1.91
C ARG A 52 -9.65 1.39 1.91
N ARG A 53 -8.72 1.04 1.03
CA ARG A 53 -8.23 -0.32 0.88
C ARG A 53 -6.84 -0.45 1.50
N GLN A 54 -6.54 -1.58 2.15
CA GLN A 54 -5.22 -1.80 2.70
C GLN A 54 -4.17 -1.95 1.59
N ILE A 55 -2.97 -1.44 1.83
CA ILE A 55 -1.81 -1.68 0.97
C ILE A 55 -1.00 -2.81 1.60
N VAL A 56 -0.72 -3.85 0.83
CA VAL A 56 0.25 -4.90 1.17
C VAL A 56 1.51 -4.71 0.33
N ALA A 57 2.66 -5.07 0.89
CA ALA A 57 3.95 -4.85 0.26
C ALA A 57 4.75 -6.16 0.13
N PHE A 58 5.43 -6.32 -1.00
CA PHE A 58 6.30 -7.47 -1.25
C PHE A 58 7.68 -6.97 -1.69
N ARG A 59 8.71 -7.27 -0.89
CA ARG A 59 10.09 -6.89 -1.16
C ARG A 59 10.82 -8.02 -1.86
N CYS A 60 11.50 -7.72 -2.97
CA CYS A 60 12.43 -8.65 -3.59
C CYS A 60 13.69 -8.80 -2.73
N PRO A 61 14.07 -10.03 -2.30
CA PRO A 61 15.28 -10.22 -1.51
C PRO A 61 16.57 -10.00 -2.34
N LYS A 62 16.51 -10.11 -3.67
CA LYS A 62 17.66 -9.95 -4.57
C LYS A 62 17.99 -8.50 -4.89
N CYS A 63 17.02 -7.73 -5.39
CA CYS A 63 17.25 -6.37 -5.86
C CYS A 63 16.63 -5.28 -4.98
N GLY A 64 15.87 -5.66 -3.95
CA GLY A 64 15.22 -4.71 -3.04
C GLY A 64 14.00 -3.98 -3.63
N HIS A 65 13.59 -4.30 -4.87
CA HIS A 65 12.37 -3.75 -5.46
C HIS A 65 11.16 -4.05 -4.58
N LEU A 66 10.32 -3.03 -4.35
CA LEU A 66 9.14 -3.12 -3.50
C LEU A 66 7.89 -3.00 -4.37
N GLU A 67 7.07 -4.05 -4.34
CA GLU A 67 5.79 -4.08 -5.05
C GLU A 67 4.66 -3.81 -4.06
N LEU A 68 3.72 -2.94 -4.45
CA LEU A 68 2.59 -2.53 -3.62
C LEU A 68 1.30 -2.98 -4.28
N PHE A 69 0.45 -3.66 -3.52
CA PHE A 69 -0.84 -4.15 -3.98
C PHE A 69 -1.96 -3.64 -3.07
N VAL A 70 -3.13 -3.41 -3.65
CA VAL A 70 -4.31 -2.94 -2.95
C VAL A 70 -5.26 -4.13 -2.77
N THR A 71 -5.62 -4.44 -1.53
CA THR A 71 -6.54 -5.55 -1.20
C THR A 71 -7.97 -5.07 -1.06
N ASP A 72 -8.95 -5.92 -1.36
CA ASP A 72 -10.37 -5.58 -1.15
C ASP A 72 -10.82 -5.69 0.31
N GLU A 73 -10.02 -6.31 1.19
CA GLU A 73 -10.24 -6.34 2.63
C GLU A 73 -9.65 -5.08 3.30
N ALA A 74 -10.39 -4.53 4.29
CA ALA A 74 -10.04 -3.31 5.03
C ALA A 74 -10.18 -3.49 6.54
#